data_AF-A0A8T1JML2-F1
#
_entry.id   AF-A0A8T1JML2-F1
#
_cell.length_a   1.000
_cell.length_b   1.000
_cell.length_c   1.000
_cell.angle_alpha   90.00
_cell.angle_beta   90.00
_cell.angle_gamma   90.00
#
_symmetry.space_group_name_H-M   'P 1'
#
loop_
_entity.id
_entity.type
_entity.pdbx_description
1 polymer ?
#
loop_
_entity_poly.entity_id
_entity_poly.type
_entity_poly.pdbx_seq_one_letter_code
_entity_poly.pdbx_strand_id
1 'polypeptide(L)'
;MAGIFGMEALQSLVAATPVERVNAFDTYERGLITNVRGSMQPPMEEVKPSHQKPLRLKVNAYEGKEGENLHFWVREVELAMDAALISTGQLRVAFALSNLSGRAKSWAYTREATTPGCFASWAQLCEQLRAAFLSANYEYRQRSRFLSCKQGKRELHEYIQEMRELTASLVGNPLHEHIKVTVFMDGLRVGPARTQLFRVQASTLEEAIQVVLDL
;
A
#
# COMPACT_ATOMS: atom_id res chain seq x y z
N MET A 1 23.06 -32.67 -28.29
CA MET A 1 24.33 -33.42 -28.43
C MET A 1 24.80 -33.81 -27.03
N ALA A 2 24.35 -34.97 -26.55
CA ALA A 2 24.94 -35.64 -25.40
C ALA A 2 26.06 -36.54 -25.94
N GLY A 3 27.27 -36.45 -25.37
CA GLY A 3 28.40 -37.28 -25.80
C GLY A 3 29.72 -36.53 -25.82
N ILE A 4 30.12 -35.96 -24.69
CA ILE A 4 31.50 -35.52 -24.47
C ILE A 4 31.77 -35.88 -23.00
N PHE A 5 32.85 -36.62 -22.71
CA PHE A 5 33.25 -37.15 -21.38
C PHE A 5 32.72 -38.54 -20.97
N GLY A 6 32.54 -39.47 -21.92
CA GLY A 6 32.08 -40.84 -21.60
C GLY A 6 33.10 -41.98 -21.69
N MET A 7 34.19 -41.87 -22.47
CA MET A 7 35.11 -43.01 -22.66
C MET A 7 36.61 -42.67 -22.65
N GLU A 8 37.04 -41.53 -23.18
CA GLU A 8 38.49 -41.21 -23.23
C GLU A 8 39.10 -40.88 -21.85
N ALA A 9 38.32 -40.28 -20.95
CA ALA A 9 38.78 -39.98 -19.59
C ALA A 9 39.04 -41.25 -18.76
N LEU A 10 38.28 -42.33 -19.00
CA LEU A 10 38.40 -43.58 -18.24
C LEU A 10 39.66 -44.38 -18.61
N GLN A 11 40.12 -44.30 -19.86
CA GLN A 11 41.37 -44.96 -20.29
C GLN A 11 42.61 -44.30 -19.67
N SER A 12 42.61 -42.98 -19.47
CA SER A 12 43.72 -42.26 -18.83
C SER A 12 43.83 -42.51 -17.31
N LEU A 13 42.71 -42.82 -16.63
CA LEU A 13 42.70 -43.12 -15.20
C LEU A 13 43.38 -44.46 -14.83
N VAL A 14 43.48 -45.41 -15.77
CA VAL A 14 44.08 -46.73 -15.52
C VAL A 14 45.57 -46.63 -15.20
N ALA A 15 46.26 -45.63 -15.77
CA ALA A 15 47.69 -45.36 -15.56
C ALA A 15 47.98 -44.25 -14.52
N ALA A 16 46.94 -43.59 -13.98
CA ALA A 16 47.08 -42.45 -13.08
C ALA A 16 47.32 -42.85 -11.61
N THR A 17 48.04 -42.01 -10.87
CA THR A 17 48.27 -42.18 -9.44
C THR A 17 46.97 -42.02 -8.63
N PRO A 18 46.88 -42.56 -7.40
CA PRO A 18 45.65 -42.47 -6.60
C PRO A 18 45.12 -41.04 -6.42
N VAL A 19 46.02 -40.05 -6.27
CA VAL A 19 45.67 -38.64 -6.10
C VAL A 19 45.08 -38.03 -7.37
N GLU A 20 45.63 -38.37 -8.54
CA GLU A 20 45.13 -37.89 -9.83
C GLU A 20 43.74 -38.45 -10.14
N ARG A 21 43.46 -39.70 -9.73
CA ARG A 21 42.13 -40.31 -9.87
C ARG A 21 41.08 -39.59 -9.02
N VAL A 22 41.43 -39.24 -7.78
CA VAL A 22 40.53 -38.48 -6.89
C VAL A 22 40.24 -37.09 -7.47
N ASN A 23 41.26 -36.37 -7.96
CA ASN A 23 41.08 -35.05 -8.57
C ASN A 23 40.24 -35.08 -9.85
N ALA A 24 40.40 -36.14 -10.66
CA ALA A 24 39.58 -36.34 -11.86
C ALA A 24 38.11 -36.58 -11.51
N PHE A 25 37.86 -37.39 -10.48
CA PHE A 25 36.50 -37.65 -9.98
C PHE A 25 35.85 -36.39 -9.41
N ASP A 26 36.57 -35.64 -8.58
CA ASP A 26 36.16 -34.35 -8.03
C ASP A 26 35.76 -33.35 -9.13
N THR A 27 36.53 -33.33 -10.22
CA THR A 27 36.27 -32.45 -11.36
C THR A 27 35.01 -32.87 -12.13
N TYR A 28 34.80 -34.17 -12.29
CA TYR A 28 33.59 -34.72 -12.88
C TYR A 28 32.34 -34.42 -12.04
N GLU A 29 32.41 -34.62 -10.72
CA GLU A 29 31.30 -34.30 -9.81
C GLU A 29 30.97 -32.81 -9.82
N ARG A 30 31.97 -31.93 -9.78
CA ARG A 30 31.75 -30.48 -9.93
C ARG A 30 31.09 -30.14 -11.27
N GLY A 31 31.49 -30.81 -12.35
CA GLY A 31 30.90 -30.64 -13.68
C GLY A 31 29.44 -31.11 -13.76
N LEU A 32 29.11 -32.20 -13.07
CA LEU A 32 27.73 -32.67 -12.93
C LEU A 32 26.88 -31.70 -12.11
N ILE A 33 27.39 -31.22 -10.98
CA ILE A 33 26.69 -30.27 -10.12
C ILE A 33 26.46 -28.95 -10.85
N THR A 34 27.42 -28.44 -11.63
CA THR A 34 27.22 -27.23 -12.43
C THR A 34 26.20 -27.43 -13.55
N ASN A 35 26.21 -28.58 -14.24
CA ASN A 35 25.19 -28.90 -15.24
C ASN A 35 23.79 -29.04 -14.65
N VAL A 36 23.66 -29.74 -13.51
CA VAL A 36 22.38 -29.90 -12.81
C VAL A 36 21.90 -28.55 -12.26
N ARG A 37 22.79 -27.70 -11.74
CA ARG A 37 22.44 -26.34 -11.32
C ARG A 37 22.01 -25.47 -12.49
N GLY A 38 22.66 -25.61 -13.66
CA GLY A 38 22.27 -24.91 -14.88
C GLY A 38 20.94 -25.39 -15.47
N SER A 39 20.58 -26.66 -15.26
CA SER A 39 19.29 -27.22 -15.71
C SER A 39 18.15 -27.07 -14.69
N MET A 40 18.47 -26.90 -13.40
CA MET A 40 17.51 -26.58 -12.33
C MET A 40 17.31 -25.08 -12.13
N GLN A 41 18.15 -24.23 -12.73
CA GLN A 41 17.77 -22.84 -12.92
C GLN A 41 16.57 -22.85 -13.87
N PRO A 42 15.38 -22.38 -13.44
CA PRO A 42 14.34 -22.10 -14.41
C PRO A 42 14.95 -21.15 -15.45
N PRO A 43 14.51 -21.18 -16.72
CA PRO A 43 14.72 -20.01 -17.54
C PRO A 43 14.34 -18.83 -16.66
N MET A 44 15.19 -17.82 -16.55
CA MET A 44 14.64 -16.49 -16.36
C MET A 44 13.74 -16.30 -17.58
N GLU A 45 12.50 -16.81 -17.53
CA GLU A 45 11.38 -15.98 -17.81
C GLU A 45 11.68 -14.74 -16.97
N GLU A 46 12.35 -13.77 -17.61
CA GLU A 46 11.90 -12.41 -17.48
C GLU A 46 10.39 -12.55 -17.42
N VAL A 47 9.85 -12.41 -16.21
CA VAL A 47 8.43 -12.20 -16.02
C VAL A 47 8.19 -10.99 -16.89
N LYS A 48 7.76 -11.22 -18.13
CA LYS A 48 7.39 -10.16 -19.07
C LYS A 48 6.53 -9.28 -18.20
N PRO A 49 6.92 -8.02 -17.94
CA PRO A 49 6.11 -7.17 -17.11
C PRO A 49 4.73 -7.26 -17.73
N SER A 50 3.78 -7.82 -16.99
CA SER A 50 2.42 -7.95 -17.47
C SER A 50 2.11 -6.57 -18.00
N HIS A 51 1.88 -6.42 -19.30
CA HIS A 51 1.56 -5.13 -19.89
C HIS A 51 0.14 -4.80 -19.41
N GLN A 52 0.01 -4.54 -18.11
CA GLN A 52 -1.19 -4.05 -17.49
C GLN A 52 -1.43 -2.73 -18.19
N LYS A 53 -2.55 -2.67 -18.89
CA LYS A 53 -2.96 -1.48 -19.59
C LYS A 53 -3.28 -0.41 -18.54
N PRO A 54 -2.65 0.77 -18.58
CA PRO A 54 -3.00 1.85 -17.67
C PRO A 54 -4.50 2.18 -17.78
N LEU A 55 -5.19 2.17 -16.65
CA LEU A 55 -6.58 2.57 -16.54
C LEU A 55 -6.62 4.06 -16.17
N ARG A 56 -7.35 4.85 -16.95
CA ARG A 56 -7.57 6.27 -16.64
C ARG A 56 -8.84 6.39 -15.81
N LEU A 57 -8.66 6.50 -14.49
CA LEU A 57 -9.76 6.82 -13.58
C LEU A 57 -10.05 8.33 -13.65
N LYS A 58 -11.33 8.69 -13.59
CA LYS A 58 -11.76 10.07 -13.39
C LYS A 58 -11.67 10.37 -11.90
N VAL A 59 -10.87 11.37 -11.54
CA VAL A 59 -10.76 11.87 -10.17
C VAL A 59 -11.58 13.15 -10.05
N ASN A 60 -12.33 13.29 -8.96
CA ASN A 60 -12.99 14.55 -8.65
C ASN A 60 -11.94 15.61 -8.26
N ALA A 61 -12.05 16.80 -8.85
CA ALA A 61 -11.04 17.82 -8.61
C ALA A 61 -11.20 18.41 -7.20
N TYR A 62 -10.08 18.57 -6.48
CA TYR A 62 -10.10 19.22 -5.16
C TYR A 62 -10.11 20.73 -5.32
N GLU A 63 -11.13 21.40 -4.80
CA GLU A 63 -11.29 22.85 -4.90
C GLU A 63 -10.63 23.60 -3.72
N GLY A 64 -10.42 22.91 -2.60
CA GLY A 64 -9.99 23.50 -1.35
C GLY A 64 -11.11 24.28 -0.68
N LYS A 65 -12.36 23.80 -0.76
CA LYS A 65 -13.54 24.41 -0.10
C LYS A 65 -13.67 23.94 1.36
N GLU A 66 -14.34 24.75 2.18
CA GLU A 66 -14.69 24.33 3.53
C GLU A 66 -15.68 23.14 3.47
N GLY A 67 -15.42 22.10 4.25
CA GLY A 67 -16.21 20.85 4.24
C GLY A 67 -15.76 19.82 3.19
N GLU A 68 -14.85 20.16 2.30
CA GLU A 68 -14.29 19.20 1.33
C GLU A 68 -13.27 18.28 2.02
N ASN A 69 -13.43 16.95 1.85
CA ASN A 69 -12.59 15.98 2.55
C ASN A 69 -11.27 15.72 1.80
N LEU A 70 -10.22 16.44 2.18
CA LEU A 70 -8.87 16.32 1.60
C LEU A 70 -8.33 14.87 1.67
N HIS A 71 -8.63 14.12 2.73
CA HIS A 71 -8.11 12.76 2.90
C HIS A 71 -8.73 11.79 1.90
N PHE A 72 -10.03 11.93 1.62
CA PHE A 72 -10.70 11.13 0.59
C PHE A 72 -10.16 11.46 -0.80
N TRP A 73 -9.96 12.75 -1.09
CA TRP A 73 -9.36 13.16 -2.36
C TRP A 73 -7.94 12.61 -2.54
N VAL A 74 -7.09 12.71 -1.51
CA VAL A 74 -5.73 12.13 -1.53
C VAL A 74 -5.78 10.64 -1.85
N ARG A 75 -6.71 9.90 -1.23
CA ARG A 75 -6.87 8.47 -1.48
C ARG A 75 -7.37 8.17 -2.90
N GLU A 76 -8.32 8.94 -3.40
CA GLU A 76 -8.85 8.80 -4.78
C GLU A 76 -7.74 9.05 -5.82
N VAL A 77 -6.91 10.06 -5.59
CA VAL A 77 -5.74 10.36 -6.42
C VAL A 77 -4.72 9.21 -6.37
N GLU A 78 -4.39 8.67 -5.20
CA GLU A 78 -3.47 7.52 -5.07
C GLU A 78 -3.95 6.32 -5.87
N LEU A 79 -5.25 5.97 -5.75
CA LEU A 79 -5.85 4.89 -6.51
C LEU A 79 -5.78 5.13 -8.02
N ALA A 80 -6.00 6.38 -8.45
CA ALA A 80 -5.88 6.75 -9.86
C ALA A 80 -4.44 6.71 -10.37
N MET A 81 -3.45 7.11 -9.55
CA MET A 81 -2.03 6.98 -9.86
C MET A 81 -1.64 5.51 -10.04
N ASP A 82 -2.07 4.66 -9.12
CA ASP A 82 -1.77 3.22 -9.15
C ASP A 82 -2.43 2.56 -10.37
N ALA A 83 -3.70 2.86 -10.65
CA ALA A 83 -4.42 2.35 -11.82
C ALA A 83 -3.81 2.84 -13.14
N ALA A 84 -3.27 4.06 -13.17
CA ALA A 84 -2.57 4.63 -14.32
C ALA A 84 -1.09 4.24 -14.40
N LEU A 85 -0.60 3.40 -13.47
CA LEU A 85 0.79 2.95 -13.39
C LEU A 85 1.80 4.11 -13.32
N ILE A 86 1.44 5.18 -12.59
CA ILE A 86 2.29 6.34 -12.38
C ILE A 86 3.26 6.06 -11.22
N SER A 87 4.50 5.72 -11.57
CA SER A 87 5.53 5.31 -10.62
C SER A 87 6.46 6.46 -10.18
N THR A 88 6.79 7.38 -11.08
CA THR A 88 7.76 8.45 -10.79
C THR A 88 7.18 9.52 -9.88
N GLY A 89 7.92 9.95 -8.85
CA GLY A 89 7.49 11.01 -7.92
C GLY A 89 7.08 12.31 -8.61
N GLN A 90 7.82 12.75 -9.63
CA GLN A 90 7.49 13.93 -10.42
C GLN A 90 6.17 13.78 -11.19
N LEU A 91 5.93 12.62 -11.80
CA LEU A 91 4.67 12.34 -12.50
C LEU A 91 3.49 12.26 -11.53
N ARG A 92 3.69 11.71 -10.33
CA ARG A 92 2.69 11.70 -9.26
C ARG A 92 2.31 13.13 -8.86
N VAL A 93 3.31 13.99 -8.62
CA VAL A 93 3.06 15.41 -8.31
C VAL A 93 2.34 16.11 -9.46
N ALA A 94 2.81 15.98 -10.70
CA ALA A 94 2.17 16.59 -11.86
C ALA A 94 0.72 16.12 -12.05
N PHE A 95 0.47 14.82 -11.88
CA PHE A 95 -0.87 14.23 -11.94
C PHE A 95 -1.77 14.80 -10.84
N ALA A 96 -1.29 14.88 -9.59
CA ALA A 96 -2.05 15.45 -8.49
C ALA A 96 -2.39 16.93 -8.73
N LEU A 97 -1.43 17.75 -9.17
CA LEU A 97 -1.64 19.16 -9.51
C LEU A 97 -2.67 19.33 -10.63
N SER A 98 -2.71 18.41 -11.60
CA SER A 98 -3.72 18.42 -12.67
C SER A 98 -5.14 18.16 -12.18
N ASN A 99 -5.28 17.52 -11.01
CA ASN A 99 -6.56 17.23 -10.36
C ASN A 99 -6.93 18.26 -9.27
N LEU A 100 -6.19 19.37 -9.18
CA LEU A 100 -6.60 20.53 -8.38
C LEU A 100 -7.48 21.46 -9.22
N SER A 101 -8.43 22.10 -8.55
CA SER A 101 -9.26 23.16 -9.13
C SER A 101 -9.49 24.28 -8.12
N GLY A 102 -10.24 25.32 -8.50
CA GLY A 102 -10.62 26.41 -7.61
C GLY A 102 -9.44 27.02 -6.84
N ARG A 103 -9.63 27.19 -5.51
CA ARG A 103 -8.65 27.81 -4.62
C ARG A 103 -7.39 26.98 -4.47
N ALA A 104 -7.54 25.65 -4.42
CA ALA A 104 -6.41 24.72 -4.32
C ALA A 104 -5.45 24.86 -5.51
N LYS A 105 -6.00 24.98 -6.72
CA LYS A 105 -5.19 25.20 -7.92
C LYS A 105 -4.46 26.55 -7.87
N SER A 106 -5.18 27.65 -7.62
CA SER A 106 -4.55 28.99 -7.53
C SER A 106 -3.43 29.04 -6.49
N TRP A 107 -3.66 28.45 -5.32
CA TRP A 107 -2.65 28.35 -4.27
C TRP A 107 -1.41 27.57 -4.73
N ALA A 108 -1.60 26.39 -5.34
CA ALA A 108 -0.49 25.52 -5.72
C ALA A 108 0.43 26.19 -6.76
N TYR A 109 -0.15 26.79 -7.80
CA TYR A 109 0.63 27.47 -8.84
C TYR A 109 1.27 28.77 -8.36
N THR A 110 0.64 29.50 -7.43
CA THR A 110 1.28 30.66 -6.79
C THR A 110 2.51 30.23 -6.02
N ARG A 111 2.41 29.13 -5.26
CA ARG A 111 3.51 28.60 -4.47
C ARG A 111 4.67 28.12 -5.34
N GLU A 112 4.36 27.41 -6.42
CA GLU A 112 5.36 26.95 -7.41
C GLU A 112 6.06 28.13 -8.11
N ALA A 113 5.34 29.24 -8.36
CA ALA A 113 5.94 30.45 -8.94
C ALA A 113 6.88 31.17 -7.98
N THR A 114 6.57 31.20 -6.69
CA THR A 114 7.42 31.84 -5.66
C THR A 114 8.58 30.95 -5.21
N THR A 115 8.40 29.64 -5.27
CA THR A 115 9.39 28.65 -4.83
C THR A 115 9.34 27.45 -5.77
N PRO A 116 10.07 27.51 -6.90
CA PRO A 116 10.12 26.42 -7.86
C PRO A 116 10.60 25.12 -7.20
N GLY A 117 9.93 24.00 -7.49
CA GLY A 117 10.26 22.71 -6.88
C GLY A 117 9.80 22.57 -5.44
N CYS A 118 8.86 23.40 -4.96
CA CYS A 118 8.33 23.29 -3.60
C CYS A 118 7.58 21.97 -3.33
N PHE A 119 7.19 21.25 -4.39
CA PHE A 119 6.57 19.93 -4.33
C PHE A 119 7.54 18.84 -4.82
N ALA A 120 8.56 18.50 -4.03
CA ALA A 120 9.56 17.50 -4.41
C ALA A 120 9.02 16.06 -4.41
N SER A 121 7.93 15.80 -3.68
CA SER A 121 7.29 14.48 -3.61
C SER A 121 5.79 14.56 -3.34
N TRP A 122 5.08 13.46 -3.57
CA TRP A 122 3.67 13.30 -3.22
C TRP A 122 3.40 13.55 -1.73
N ALA A 123 4.25 13.03 -0.86
CA ALA A 123 4.14 13.20 0.59
C ALA A 123 4.23 14.70 0.98
N GLN A 124 5.19 15.41 0.38
CA GLN A 124 5.38 16.85 0.63
C GLN A 124 4.19 17.67 0.09
N LEU A 125 3.64 17.32 -1.07
CA LEU A 125 2.42 17.96 -1.58
C LEU A 125 1.24 17.74 -0.63
N CYS A 126 1.04 16.50 -0.14
CA CYS A 126 -0.02 16.20 0.82
C CYS A 126 0.13 16.99 2.13
N GLU A 127 1.34 17.08 2.67
CA GLU A 127 1.63 17.85 3.87
C GLU A 127 1.32 19.33 3.69
N GLN A 128 1.75 19.92 2.57
CA GLN A 128 1.48 21.33 2.27
C GLN A 128 0.01 21.62 2.02
N LEU A 129 -0.72 20.71 1.36
CA LEU A 129 -2.17 20.81 1.18
C LEU A 129 -2.89 20.77 2.54
N ARG A 130 -2.48 19.86 3.43
CA ARG A 130 -3.03 19.80 4.80
C ARG A 130 -2.79 21.11 5.54
N ALA A 131 -1.56 21.63 5.52
CA ALA A 131 -1.21 22.87 6.19
C ALA A 131 -1.94 24.10 5.63
N ALA A 132 -2.28 24.10 4.34
CA ALA A 132 -2.95 25.24 3.69
C ALA A 132 -4.48 25.20 3.81
N PHE A 133 -5.09 24.02 3.78
CA PHE A 133 -6.54 23.88 3.67
C PHE A 133 -7.23 23.30 4.90
N LEU A 134 -6.49 22.69 5.83
CA LEU A 134 -7.05 22.25 7.11
C LEU A 134 -6.79 23.28 8.20
N SER A 135 -7.77 23.47 9.09
CA SER A 135 -7.58 24.32 10.28
C SER A 135 -6.52 23.74 11.21
N ALA A 136 -5.80 24.58 11.95
CA ALA A 136 -4.76 24.14 12.91
C ALA A 136 -5.27 23.09 13.93
N ASN A 137 -6.54 23.16 14.32
CA ASN A 137 -7.16 22.23 15.27
C ASN A 137 -7.92 21.08 14.59
N TYR A 138 -7.72 20.84 13.30
CA TYR A 138 -8.47 19.85 12.53
C TYR A 138 -8.30 18.43 13.12
N GLU A 139 -7.06 17.99 13.34
CA GLU A 139 -6.80 16.66 13.91
C GLU A 139 -7.42 16.51 15.29
N TYR A 140 -7.30 17.54 16.13
CA TYR A 140 -7.91 17.55 17.45
C TYR A 140 -9.44 17.40 17.36
N ARG A 141 -10.08 18.15 16.46
CA ARG A 141 -11.53 18.10 16.25
C ARG A 141 -11.97 16.72 15.76
N GLN A 142 -11.27 16.14 14.81
CA GLN A 142 -11.57 14.80 14.28
C GLN A 142 -11.35 13.71 15.32
N ARG A 143 -10.29 13.80 16.12
CA ARG A 143 -10.04 12.89 17.25
C ARG A 143 -11.13 13.01 18.32
N SER A 144 -11.54 14.22 18.67
CA SER A 144 -12.65 14.46 19.60
C SER A 144 -13.98 13.88 19.07
N ARG A 145 -14.28 14.08 17.79
CA ARG A 145 -15.44 13.46 17.13
C ARG A 145 -15.38 11.94 17.16
N PHE A 146 -14.22 11.34 16.87
CA PHE A 146 -14.04 9.89 16.93
C PHE A 146 -14.36 9.36 18.32
N LEU A 147 -13.73 9.92 19.37
CA LEU A 147 -13.91 9.47 20.75
C LEU A 147 -15.35 9.65 21.27
N SER A 148 -16.10 10.61 20.73
CA SER A 148 -17.49 10.87 21.08
C SER A 148 -18.51 10.23 20.14
N CYS A 149 -18.07 9.50 19.11
CA CYS A 149 -18.95 8.94 18.10
C CYS A 149 -19.83 7.82 18.67
N LYS A 150 -21.15 8.00 18.61
CA LYS A 150 -22.16 7.04 19.08
C LYS A 150 -23.16 6.74 17.97
N GLN A 151 -23.60 5.48 17.86
CA GLN A 151 -24.64 5.08 16.91
C GLN A 151 -25.93 5.88 17.16
N GLY A 152 -26.34 6.02 18.41
CA GLY A 152 -27.54 6.77 18.77
C GLY A 152 -28.79 6.19 18.10
N LYS A 153 -29.55 7.03 17.40
CA LYS A 153 -30.76 6.66 16.64
C LYS A 153 -30.48 6.23 15.20
N ARG A 154 -29.24 6.38 14.72
CA ARG A 154 -28.86 6.11 13.33
C ARG A 154 -28.87 4.62 13.02
N GLU A 155 -28.99 4.32 11.74
CA GLU A 155 -28.80 2.98 11.24
C GLU A 155 -27.35 2.55 11.43
N LEU A 156 -27.13 1.23 11.54
CA LEU A 156 -25.80 0.67 11.80
C LEU A 156 -24.80 1.06 10.71
N HIS A 157 -25.21 1.05 9.44
CA HIS A 157 -24.36 1.39 8.32
C HIS A 157 -23.92 2.87 8.34
N GLU A 158 -24.81 3.80 8.72
CA GLU A 158 -24.47 5.23 8.85
C GLU A 158 -23.43 5.46 9.94
N TYR A 159 -23.55 4.74 11.05
CA TYR A 159 -22.59 4.79 12.15
C TYR A 159 -21.22 4.23 11.74
N ILE A 160 -21.21 3.06 11.10
CA ILE A 160 -19.98 2.44 10.56
C ILE A 160 -19.30 3.38 9.56
N GLN A 161 -20.07 4.02 8.69
CA GLN A 161 -19.54 4.94 7.69
C GLN A 161 -18.88 6.16 8.35
N GLU A 162 -19.51 6.76 9.36
CA GLU A 162 -18.88 7.88 10.10
C GLU A 162 -17.61 7.41 10.82
N MET A 163 -17.60 6.20 11.41
CA MET A 163 -16.42 5.66 12.08
C MET A 163 -15.24 5.45 11.11
N ARG A 164 -15.51 4.98 9.89
CA ARG A 164 -14.50 4.84 8.83
C ARG A 164 -14.01 6.20 8.34
N GLU A 165 -14.90 7.16 8.14
CA GLU A 165 -14.53 8.52 7.74
C GLU A 165 -13.63 9.19 8.78
N LEU A 166 -14.01 9.12 10.06
CA LEU A 166 -13.21 9.68 11.16
C LEU A 166 -11.85 8.99 11.25
N THR A 167 -11.77 7.68 11.05
CA THR A 167 -10.49 6.95 10.99
C THR A 167 -9.61 7.41 9.84
N ALA A 168 -10.18 7.58 8.64
CA ALA A 168 -9.46 8.07 7.46
C ALA A 168 -8.94 9.51 7.64
N SER A 169 -9.66 10.35 8.38
CA SER A 169 -9.21 11.71 8.70
C SER A 169 -8.01 11.77 9.66
N LEU A 170 -7.68 10.66 10.32
CA LEU A 170 -6.59 10.56 11.30
C LEU A 170 -5.36 9.79 10.78
N VAL A 171 -5.24 9.56 9.46
CA VAL A 171 -4.13 8.77 8.86
C VAL A 171 -2.73 9.31 9.20
N GLY A 172 -2.57 10.63 9.34
CA GLY A 172 -1.29 11.23 9.73
C GLY A 172 -0.90 11.01 11.20
N ASN A 173 -1.89 10.70 12.05
CA ASN A 173 -1.73 10.54 13.50
C ASN A 173 -2.77 9.52 14.03
N PRO A 174 -2.66 8.24 13.66
CA PRO A 174 -3.70 7.26 13.90
C PRO A 174 -3.84 6.94 15.39
N LEU A 175 -5.07 6.66 15.83
CA LEU A 175 -5.32 6.07 17.14
C LEU A 175 -4.88 4.60 17.17
N HIS A 176 -4.53 4.08 18.34
CA HIS A 176 -4.30 2.64 18.52
C HIS A 176 -5.58 1.85 18.27
N GLU A 177 -5.47 0.66 17.66
CA GLU A 177 -6.64 -0.18 17.32
C GLU A 177 -7.49 -0.53 18.53
N HIS A 178 -6.89 -0.85 19.69
CA HIS A 178 -7.66 -1.12 20.90
C HIS A 178 -8.56 0.06 21.31
N ILE A 179 -8.08 1.32 21.15
CA ILE A 179 -8.89 2.51 21.40
C ILE A 179 -10.05 2.57 20.40
N LYS A 180 -9.79 2.30 19.12
CA LYS A 180 -10.82 2.32 18.08
C LYS A 180 -11.90 1.27 18.33
N VAL A 181 -11.52 0.04 18.66
CA VAL A 181 -12.44 -1.06 18.97
C VAL A 181 -13.27 -0.74 20.21
N THR A 182 -12.65 -0.25 21.29
CA THR A 182 -13.38 0.14 22.50
C THR A 182 -14.40 1.24 22.22
N VAL A 183 -13.99 2.31 21.52
CA VAL A 183 -14.89 3.42 21.16
C VAL A 183 -16.03 2.94 20.27
N PHE A 184 -15.74 2.07 19.28
CA PHE A 184 -16.77 1.49 18.40
C PHE A 184 -17.77 0.66 19.19
N MET A 185 -17.28 -0.28 20.01
CA MET A 185 -18.13 -1.14 20.84
C MET A 185 -19.00 -0.34 21.81
N ASP A 186 -18.43 0.68 22.47
CA ASP A 186 -19.15 1.56 23.38
C ASP A 186 -20.06 2.57 22.67
N GLY A 187 -19.86 2.76 21.37
CA GLY A 187 -20.70 3.59 20.54
C GLY A 187 -21.92 2.87 19.98
N LEU A 188 -21.87 1.54 19.87
CA LEU A 188 -23.01 0.72 19.46
C LEU A 188 -24.17 0.83 20.45
N ARG A 189 -25.39 0.79 19.91
CA ARG A 189 -26.61 0.65 20.70
C ARG A 189 -26.56 -0.69 21.44
N VAL A 190 -27.14 -0.74 22.64
CA VAL A 190 -27.35 -1.99 23.36
C VAL A 190 -28.23 -2.91 22.50
N GLY A 191 -27.71 -4.09 22.15
CA GLY A 191 -28.37 -5.03 21.26
C GLY A 191 -27.43 -6.15 20.78
N PRO A 192 -27.89 -6.99 19.84
CA PRO A 192 -27.16 -8.17 19.39
C PRO A 192 -25.74 -7.85 18.87
N ALA A 193 -25.60 -6.79 18.07
CA ALA A 193 -24.31 -6.30 17.56
C ALA A 193 -23.26 -6.09 18.66
N ARG A 194 -23.62 -5.31 19.69
CA ARG A 194 -22.71 -5.02 20.81
C ARG A 194 -22.39 -6.29 21.62
N THR A 195 -23.40 -7.14 21.85
CA THR A 195 -23.20 -8.40 22.59
C THR A 195 -22.28 -9.36 21.86
N GLN A 196 -22.41 -9.49 20.54
CA GLN A 196 -21.57 -10.37 19.75
C GLN A 196 -20.15 -9.84 19.63
N LEU A 197 -19.98 -8.54 19.42
CA LEU A 197 -18.66 -7.93 19.40
C LEU A 197 -17.90 -8.14 20.73
N PHE A 198 -18.60 -8.01 21.86
CA PHE A 198 -18.01 -8.28 23.18
C PHE A 198 -17.53 -9.74 23.33
N ARG A 199 -18.21 -10.70 22.69
CA ARG A 199 -17.84 -12.13 22.74
C ARG A 199 -16.64 -12.45 21.85
N VAL A 200 -16.59 -11.87 20.65
CA VAL A 200 -15.56 -12.20 19.65
C VAL A 200 -14.21 -11.54 19.94
N GLN A 201 -14.19 -10.43 20.70
CA GLN A 201 -12.97 -9.70 21.06
C GLN A 201 -12.09 -9.37 19.85
N ALA A 202 -12.62 -8.56 18.92
CA ALA A 202 -11.88 -8.11 17.74
C ALA A 202 -10.60 -7.34 18.11
N SER A 203 -9.54 -7.53 17.31
CA SER A 203 -8.24 -6.90 17.52
C SER A 203 -8.10 -5.57 16.77
N THR A 204 -8.91 -5.38 15.72
CA THR A 204 -8.94 -4.16 14.89
C THR A 204 -10.36 -3.62 14.72
N LEU A 205 -10.46 -2.33 14.37
CA LEU A 205 -11.76 -1.71 14.09
C LEU A 205 -12.48 -2.38 12.91
N GLU A 206 -11.76 -2.77 11.86
CA GLU A 206 -12.38 -3.40 10.69
C GLU A 206 -12.85 -4.83 10.99
N GLU A 207 -12.12 -5.60 11.80
CA GLU A 207 -12.62 -6.87 12.34
C GLU A 207 -13.89 -6.67 13.17
N ALA A 208 -13.90 -5.65 14.03
CA ALA A 208 -15.07 -5.31 14.84
C ALA A 208 -16.29 -4.94 13.99
N ILE A 209 -16.07 -4.18 12.91
CA ILE A 209 -17.09 -3.83 11.93
C ILE A 209 -17.61 -5.08 11.22
N GLN A 210 -16.73 -5.97 10.78
CA GLN A 210 -17.13 -7.21 10.09
C GLN A 210 -18.02 -8.09 10.97
N VAL A 211 -17.64 -8.31 12.23
CA VAL A 211 -18.44 -9.07 13.21
C VAL A 211 -19.86 -8.51 13.35
N VAL A 212 -19.99 -7.19 13.28
CA VAL A 212 -21.27 -6.50 13.46
C VAL A 212 -22.10 -6.47 12.17
N LEU A 213 -21.46 -6.51 10.99
CA LEU A 213 -22.12 -6.61 9.68
C LEU A 213 -22.66 -8.01 9.37
N ASP A 214 -22.07 -9.05 9.98
CA ASP A 214 -22.45 -10.46 9.76
C ASP A 214 -23.69 -10.90 10.59
N LEU A 215 -24.41 -9.96 11.21
CA LEU A 215 -25.58 -10.19 12.07
C LEU A 215 -26.89 -9.74 11.42
#